data_AF-A0A9W3AGG3-F1
#
_entry.id   AF-A0A9W3AGG3-F1
#
_cell.length_a   1.000
_cell.length_b   1.000
_cell.length_c   1.000
_cell.angle_alpha   90.00
_cell.angle_beta   90.00
_cell.angle_gamma   90.00
#
_symmetry.space_group_name_H-M   'P 1'
#
loop_
_entity.id
_entity.type
_entity.pdbx_description
1 polymer ?
#
loop_
_entity_poly.entity_id
_entity_poly.type
_entity_poly.pdbx_seq_one_letter_code
_entity_poly.pdbx_strand_id
1 'polypeptide(L)'
;MLPLHTGDKYRPGSRIKEKIWGWIRLIISEKTSRRLLGFLMLNLSFAFVELMYGIWTNSLGLISDSFHMFFDCTALLAGLVASVISRWRANESYSYGYVRAEILAGFVNGLFLLFIAFFIFSEAVERAVEPPEVKHERLFLVSVGGFIVNMVGIFAFQHGHSHGGGDHGHSHGHSHGLGLEGSQNSNFHLGGDGHSVDSHGHSHDSHGHSHDSHGHSHGSAEKKNAPNTQKVAQAQIMQGVFLHILADTLGSVGVIISSALIYQFGWMIADPVCSMFIAALIGISVLPLLRDSVGILMQRTPRALDHALPACYQRVSQLEGVYSVQEPHFWTLCTDVYVGTIKLEVATNADSKYILSQTHNIFTQVGVRQLYVQIDHAPM
;
A
#
# COMPACT_ATOMS: atom_id res chain seq x y z
N MET A 1 -11.30 20.53 11.96
CA MET A 1 -11.08 21.97 12.14
C MET A 1 -10.60 22.18 13.57
N LEU A 2 -9.44 22.77 13.77
CA LEU A 2 -8.94 23.16 15.09
C LEU A 2 -8.53 24.65 14.99
N PRO A 3 -8.83 25.47 16.01
CA PRO A 3 -8.72 26.92 15.91
C PRO A 3 -7.28 27.40 16.13
N LEU A 4 -6.87 28.42 15.39
CA LEU A 4 -5.59 29.10 15.53
C LEU A 4 -5.72 30.17 16.62
N HIS A 5 -4.92 30.05 17.68
CA HIS A 5 -4.80 31.10 18.69
C HIS A 5 -3.99 32.27 18.10
N THR A 6 -4.58 33.46 18.18
CA THR A 6 -3.98 34.73 17.77
C THR A 6 -2.88 35.15 18.73
N GLY A 7 -1.72 35.48 18.16
CA GLY A 7 -0.66 36.25 18.83
C GLY A 7 0.69 35.56 18.83
N ASP A 8 1.42 35.63 17.72
CA ASP A 8 2.88 35.45 17.80
C ASP A 8 3.64 36.35 16.83
N LYS A 9 4.64 37.05 17.38
CA LYS A 9 5.51 38.01 16.70
C LYS A 9 6.33 37.30 15.62
N TYR A 10 6.47 37.94 14.46
CA TYR A 10 7.19 37.42 13.29
C TYR A 10 8.67 37.13 13.60
N ARG A 11 9.00 35.85 13.78
CA ARG A 11 10.38 35.32 13.82
C ARG A 11 10.55 34.33 12.66
N PRO A 12 11.22 34.69 11.54
CA PRO A 12 11.24 33.88 10.32
C PRO A 12 11.89 32.50 10.49
N GLY A 13 12.76 32.30 11.48
CA GLY A 13 13.38 31.00 11.80
C GLY A 13 12.51 30.02 12.62
N SER A 14 11.43 30.49 13.26
CA SER A 14 10.58 29.67 14.15
C SER A 14 9.58 28.80 13.39
N ARG A 15 9.01 29.32 12.29
CA ARG A 15 7.98 28.62 11.50
C ARG A 15 8.44 27.31 10.87
N ILE A 16 9.70 27.20 10.46
CA ILE A 16 10.22 25.95 9.86
C ILE A 16 10.43 24.91 10.96
N LYS A 17 11.03 25.29 12.09
CA LYS A 17 11.20 24.39 13.24
C LYS A 17 9.86 23.93 13.80
N GLU A 18 8.88 24.82 13.93
CA GLU A 18 7.52 24.49 14.40
C GLU A 18 6.77 23.60 13.41
N LYS A 19 6.91 23.83 12.09
CA LYS A 19 6.36 22.94 11.06
C LYS A 19 7.01 21.55 11.14
N ILE A 20 8.33 21.48 11.24
CA ILE A 20 9.08 20.22 11.40
C ILE A 20 8.65 19.50 12.69
N TRP A 21 8.54 20.21 13.81
CA TRP A 21 8.07 19.64 15.07
C TRP A 21 6.61 19.16 15.00
N GLY A 22 5.76 19.88 14.28
CA GLY A 22 4.40 19.47 13.96
C GLY A 22 4.36 18.19 13.12
N TRP A 23 5.26 18.06 12.13
CA TRP A 23 5.39 16.85 11.31
C TRP A 23 5.91 15.66 12.11
N ILE A 24 6.94 15.87 12.94
CA ILE A 24 7.47 14.85 13.85
C ILE A 24 6.38 14.38 14.81
N ARG A 25 5.58 15.29 15.39
CA ARG A 25 4.41 14.91 16.21
C ARG A 25 3.38 14.10 15.43
N LEU A 26 3.14 14.42 14.16
CA LEU A 26 2.19 13.68 13.31
C LEU A 26 2.68 12.24 13.05
N ILE A 27 3.97 12.09 12.73
CA ILE A 27 4.65 10.80 12.55
C ILE A 27 4.59 9.96 13.84
N ILE A 28 4.89 10.58 14.98
CA ILE A 28 4.87 9.90 16.29
C ILE A 28 3.43 9.51 16.69
N SER A 29 2.43 10.29 16.31
CA SER A 29 1.03 10.03 16.67
C SER A 29 0.49 8.73 16.01
N GLU A 30 0.79 8.51 14.73
CA GLU A 30 0.35 7.32 13.98
C GLU A 30 1.07 6.04 14.45
N LYS A 31 0.31 4.99 14.79
CA LYS A 31 0.86 3.72 15.32
C LYS A 31 1.83 3.04 14.34
N THR A 32 1.50 3.03 13.04
CA THR A 32 2.35 2.45 11.98
C THR A 32 3.62 3.26 11.76
N SER A 33 3.49 4.59 11.70
CA SER A 33 4.62 5.49 11.47
C SER A 33 5.59 5.52 12.67
N ARG A 34 5.09 5.39 13.89
CA ARG A 34 5.91 5.24 15.11
C ARG A 34 6.70 3.94 15.12
N ARG A 35 6.11 2.82 14.68
CA ARG A 35 6.81 1.54 14.55
C ARG A 35 7.91 1.61 13.50
N LEU A 36 7.62 2.21 12.35
CA LEU A 36 8.60 2.46 11.29
C LEU A 36 9.77 3.33 11.77
N LEU A 37 9.47 4.40 12.50
CA LEU A 37 10.50 5.24 13.11
C LEU A 37 11.32 4.49 14.16
N GLY A 38 10.68 3.69 15.01
CA GLY A 38 11.37 2.87 16.02
C GLY A 38 12.32 1.86 15.40
N PHE A 39 11.89 1.19 14.33
CA PHE A 39 12.72 0.27 13.57
C PHE A 39 13.89 0.98 12.89
N LEU A 40 13.63 2.11 12.21
CA LEU A 40 14.66 2.92 11.57
C LEU A 40 15.73 3.36 12.58
N MET A 41 15.32 3.79 13.77
CA MET A 41 16.25 4.20 14.84
C MET A 41 17.07 3.02 15.36
N LEU A 42 16.47 1.84 15.46
CA LEU A 42 17.16 0.62 15.87
C LEU A 42 18.22 0.21 14.84
N ASN A 43 17.85 0.11 13.55
CA ASN A 43 18.80 -0.21 12.48
C ASN A 43 19.90 0.84 12.34
N LEU A 44 19.57 2.13 12.42
CA LEU A 44 20.55 3.20 12.35
C LEU A 44 21.52 3.17 13.54
N SER A 45 21.03 2.84 14.73
CA SER A 45 21.88 2.68 15.93
C SER A 45 22.83 1.50 15.77
N PHE A 46 22.34 0.39 15.23
CA PHE A 46 23.16 -0.80 14.97
C PHE A 46 24.22 -0.54 13.90
N ALA A 47 23.86 0.10 12.78
CA ALA A 47 24.83 0.51 11.75
C ALA A 47 25.95 1.40 12.32
N PHE A 48 25.64 2.26 13.29
CA PHE A 48 26.66 3.06 13.98
C PHE A 48 27.57 2.20 14.88
N VAL A 49 27.01 1.22 15.59
CA VAL A 49 27.78 0.27 16.41
C VAL A 49 28.73 -0.54 15.52
N GLU A 50 28.26 -1.06 14.39
CA GLU A 50 29.11 -1.77 13.43
C GLU A 50 30.20 -0.86 12.86
N LEU A 51 29.87 0.39 12.53
CA LEU A 51 30.84 1.34 12.01
C LEU A 51 31.95 1.61 13.03
N MET A 52 31.58 1.85 14.29
CA MET A 52 32.55 2.04 15.36
C MET A 52 33.39 0.79 15.61
N TYR A 53 32.78 -0.39 15.58
CA TYR A 53 33.48 -1.66 15.74
C TYR A 53 34.41 -1.96 14.56
N GLY A 54 34.02 -1.62 13.32
CA GLY A 54 34.81 -1.74 12.11
C GLY A 54 36.03 -0.84 12.12
N ILE A 55 35.86 0.43 12.51
CA ILE A 55 36.96 1.38 12.70
C ILE A 55 37.91 0.89 13.80
N TRP A 56 37.37 0.46 14.95
CA TRP A 56 38.20 -0.02 16.07
C TRP A 56 39.00 -1.27 15.70
N THR A 57 38.43 -2.15 14.87
CA THR A 57 39.06 -3.39 14.44
C THR A 57 39.91 -3.24 13.18
N ASN A 58 39.99 -2.05 12.58
CA ASN A 58 40.60 -1.76 11.28
C ASN A 58 40.15 -2.73 10.17
N SER A 59 38.87 -3.12 10.19
CA SER A 59 38.31 -4.05 9.22
C SER A 59 37.58 -3.31 8.11
N LEU A 60 38.21 -3.24 6.93
CA LEU A 60 37.64 -2.62 5.72
C LEU A 60 36.30 -3.26 5.32
N GLY A 61 36.20 -4.59 5.37
CA GLY A 61 34.96 -5.30 5.04
C GLY A 61 33.81 -4.95 5.99
N LEU A 62 34.09 -4.77 7.28
CA LEU A 62 33.07 -4.40 8.26
C LEU A 62 32.65 -2.93 8.14
N ILE A 63 33.58 -2.06 7.77
CA ILE A 63 33.30 -0.65 7.47
C ILE A 63 32.40 -0.55 6.24
N SER A 64 32.69 -1.34 5.19
CA SER A 64 31.86 -1.45 3.98
C SER A 64 30.43 -1.90 4.33
N ASP A 65 30.31 -2.92 5.19
CA ASP A 65 29.04 -3.43 5.69
C ASP A 65 28.24 -2.34 6.43
N SER A 66 28.89 -1.58 7.30
CA SER A 66 28.22 -0.52 8.06
C SER A 66 27.71 0.61 7.17
N PHE A 67 28.46 0.95 6.10
CA PHE A 67 28.07 2.02 5.18
C PHE A 67 26.87 1.64 4.31
N HIS A 68 26.75 0.38 3.87
CA HIS A 68 25.56 -0.03 3.10
C HIS A 68 24.29 0.07 3.98
N MET A 69 24.33 -0.46 5.21
CA MET A 69 23.20 -0.37 6.15
C MET A 69 22.83 1.08 6.49
N PHE A 70 23.82 1.97 6.58
CA PHE A 70 23.60 3.39 6.79
C PHE A 70 22.87 4.06 5.60
N PHE A 71 23.27 3.73 4.37
CA PHE A 71 22.61 4.24 3.17
C PHE A 71 21.19 3.72 3.04
N ASP A 72 20.94 2.46 3.41
CA ASP A 72 19.60 1.89 3.44
C ASP A 72 18.69 2.61 4.45
N CYS A 73 19.19 2.92 5.65
CA CYS A 73 18.48 3.74 6.62
C CYS A 73 18.16 5.15 6.08
N THR A 74 19.10 5.76 5.36
CA THR A 74 18.89 7.09 4.75
C THR A 74 17.79 7.04 3.69
N ALA A 75 17.71 5.95 2.93
CA ALA A 75 16.71 5.77 1.89
C ALA A 75 15.30 5.54 2.49
N LEU A 76 15.20 4.79 3.60
CA LEU A 76 13.96 4.68 4.38
C LEU A 76 13.53 6.01 5.00
N LEU A 77 14.48 6.81 5.50
CA LEU A 77 14.21 8.15 6.01
C LEU A 77 13.65 9.07 4.91
N ALA A 78 14.23 9.03 3.71
CA ALA A 78 13.74 9.79 2.56
C ALA A 78 12.29 9.38 2.19
N GLY A 79 11.97 8.09 2.24
CA GLY A 79 10.60 7.58 2.06
C GLY A 79 9.62 8.10 3.12
N LEU A 80 10.03 8.12 4.39
CA LEU A 80 9.23 8.67 5.49
C LEU A 80 8.97 10.18 5.29
N VAL A 81 10.00 10.94 4.93
CA VAL A 81 9.88 12.38 4.64
C VAL A 81 8.96 12.61 3.44
N ALA A 82 9.06 11.80 2.38
CA ALA A 82 8.18 11.89 1.23
C ALA A 82 6.71 11.61 1.57
N SER A 83 6.45 10.66 2.48
CA SER A 83 5.10 10.40 3.02
C SER A 83 4.51 11.58 3.80
N VAL A 84 5.35 12.43 4.39
CA VAL A 84 4.93 13.69 5.02
C VAL A 84 4.65 14.75 3.97
N ILE A 85 5.55 14.89 2.98
CA ILE A 85 5.44 15.89 1.91
C ILE A 85 4.19 15.63 1.07
N SER A 86 3.84 14.37 0.79
CA SER A 86 2.65 14.01 0.01
C SER A 86 1.33 14.48 0.64
N ARG A 87 1.33 14.83 1.93
CA ARG A 87 0.17 15.35 2.67
C ARG A 87 -0.01 16.87 2.55
N TRP A 88 0.93 17.57 1.94
CA TRP A 88 0.81 19.02 1.76
C TRP A 88 -0.31 19.35 0.77
N ARG A 89 -1.13 20.36 1.10
CA ARG A 89 -2.20 20.84 0.21
C ARG A 89 -1.61 21.37 -1.10
N ALA A 90 -2.42 21.29 -2.14
CA ALA A 90 -2.16 21.97 -3.41
C ALA A 90 -1.95 23.48 -3.21
N ASN A 91 -1.06 24.04 -4.03
CA ASN A 91 -0.75 25.46 -4.10
C ASN A 91 -0.75 25.91 -5.58
N GLU A 92 -0.55 27.20 -5.84
CA GLU A 92 -0.63 27.76 -7.19
C GLU A 92 0.43 27.18 -8.15
N SER A 93 1.59 26.76 -7.64
CA SER A 93 2.64 26.12 -8.44
C SER A 93 2.40 24.63 -8.68
N TYR A 94 1.76 23.93 -7.73
CA TYR A 94 1.45 22.50 -7.78
C TYR A 94 -0.05 22.29 -7.57
N SER A 95 -0.80 22.40 -8.67
CA SER A 95 -2.28 22.34 -8.69
C SER A 95 -2.87 21.00 -8.22
N TYR A 96 -2.19 19.90 -8.51
CA TYR A 96 -2.53 18.56 -8.00
C TYR A 96 -1.94 18.26 -6.60
N GLY A 97 -1.18 19.19 -6.02
CA GLY A 97 -0.44 19.00 -4.78
C GLY A 97 0.81 18.13 -4.94
N TYR A 98 1.32 17.64 -3.80
CA TYR A 98 2.62 16.97 -3.69
C TYR A 98 2.51 15.44 -3.72
N VAL A 99 1.40 14.90 -4.21
CA VAL A 99 1.08 13.47 -4.13
C VAL A 99 2.08 12.56 -4.86
N ARG A 100 2.77 13.09 -5.87
CA ARG A 100 3.84 12.38 -6.62
C ARG A 100 5.16 12.27 -5.85
N ALA A 101 5.35 13.01 -4.76
CA ALA A 101 6.60 12.99 -3.99
C ALA A 101 6.93 11.58 -3.47
N GLU A 102 5.91 10.79 -3.14
CA GLU A 102 6.06 9.40 -2.70
C GLU A 102 6.59 8.48 -3.80
N ILE A 103 6.06 8.60 -5.02
CA ILE A 103 6.54 7.85 -6.18
C ILE A 103 7.97 8.23 -6.53
N LEU A 104 8.30 9.52 -6.46
CA LEU A 104 9.65 10.02 -6.70
C LEU A 104 10.63 9.49 -5.65
N ALA A 105 10.25 9.49 -4.38
CA ALA A 105 11.09 8.93 -3.32
C ALA A 105 11.28 7.42 -3.45
N GLY A 106 10.21 6.69 -3.81
CA GLY A 106 10.31 5.26 -4.12
C GLY A 106 11.24 4.97 -5.31
N PHE A 107 11.18 5.79 -6.36
CA PHE A 107 12.08 5.70 -7.51
C PHE A 107 13.54 5.95 -7.13
N VAL A 108 13.81 7.04 -6.41
CA VAL A 108 15.17 7.38 -5.93
C VAL A 108 15.70 6.29 -5.00
N ASN A 109 14.87 5.79 -4.08
CA ASN A 109 15.20 4.65 -3.21
C ASN A 109 15.57 3.40 -4.02
N GLY A 110 14.79 3.08 -5.07
CA GLY A 110 15.13 1.98 -5.97
C GLY A 110 16.48 2.16 -6.67
N LEU A 111 16.82 3.38 -7.10
CA LEU A 111 18.13 3.65 -7.70
C LEU A 111 19.28 3.47 -6.68
N PHE A 112 19.08 3.89 -5.44
CA PHE A 112 20.04 3.65 -4.36
C PHE A 112 20.22 2.16 -4.09
N LEU A 113 19.15 1.39 -3.96
CA LEU A 113 19.23 -0.06 -3.76
C LEU A 113 19.95 -0.77 -4.91
N LEU A 114 19.74 -0.32 -6.17
CA LEU A 114 20.46 -0.86 -7.32
C LEU A 114 21.96 -0.54 -7.26
N PHE A 115 22.31 0.69 -6.85
CA PHE A 115 23.69 1.10 -6.65
C PHE A 115 24.38 0.29 -5.55
N ILE A 116 23.71 0.11 -4.40
CA ILE A 116 24.22 -0.71 -3.29
C ILE A 116 24.36 -2.17 -3.71
N ALA A 117 23.38 -2.74 -4.42
CA ALA A 117 23.48 -4.11 -4.93
C ALA A 117 24.67 -4.30 -5.88
N PHE A 118 24.91 -3.35 -6.78
CA PHE A 118 26.09 -3.38 -7.66
C PHE A 118 27.39 -3.32 -6.87
N PHE A 119 27.46 -2.47 -5.84
CA PHE A 119 28.62 -2.34 -4.97
C PHE A 119 28.91 -3.63 -4.19
N ILE A 120 27.89 -4.22 -3.54
CA ILE A 120 28.00 -5.51 -2.83
C ILE A 120 28.45 -6.61 -3.80
N PHE A 121 27.88 -6.65 -5.01
CA PHE A 121 28.28 -7.63 -6.02
C PHE A 121 29.75 -7.46 -6.43
N SER A 122 30.20 -6.22 -6.65
CA SER A 122 31.59 -5.93 -6.99
C SER A 122 32.56 -6.34 -5.87
N GLU A 123 32.23 -6.02 -4.61
CA GLU A 123 33.05 -6.40 -3.46
C GLU A 123 33.09 -7.93 -3.28
N ALA A 124 31.98 -8.62 -3.52
CA ALA A 124 31.92 -10.07 -3.50
C ALA A 124 32.79 -10.70 -4.59
N VAL A 125 32.81 -10.14 -5.81
CA VAL A 125 33.69 -10.61 -6.88
C VAL A 125 35.17 -10.41 -6.51
N GLU A 126 35.53 -9.26 -5.94
CA GLU A 126 36.90 -9.00 -5.47
C GLU A 126 37.34 -10.03 -4.42
N ARG A 127 36.52 -10.30 -3.40
CA ARG A 127 36.79 -11.32 -2.38
C ARG A 127 36.86 -12.75 -2.93
N ALA A 128 36.19 -13.04 -4.05
CA ALA A 128 36.26 -14.34 -4.71
C ALA A 128 37.59 -14.56 -5.45
N VAL A 129 38.19 -13.49 -5.99
CA VAL A 129 39.44 -13.55 -6.76
C VAL A 129 40.66 -13.43 -5.84
N GLU A 130 40.65 -12.48 -4.91
CA GLU A 130 41.71 -12.26 -3.93
C GLU A 130 41.12 -12.36 -2.52
N PRO A 131 41.10 -13.56 -1.90
CA PRO A 131 40.52 -13.74 -0.58
C PRO A 131 41.37 -12.98 0.45
N PRO A 132 40.81 -11.94 1.10
CA PRO A 132 41.54 -11.21 2.13
C PRO A 132 41.69 -12.09 3.39
N GLU A 133 42.81 -11.94 4.11
CA GLU A 133 43.02 -12.59 5.42
C GLU A 133 42.14 -11.92 6.51
N VAL A 134 40.82 -12.05 6.40
CA VAL A 134 39.89 -11.49 7.40
C VAL A 134 39.71 -12.52 8.52
N LYS A 135 39.80 -12.05 9.78
CA LYS A 135 39.49 -12.88 10.95
C LYS A 135 37.99 -13.18 10.99
N HIS A 136 37.59 -14.31 10.40
CA HIS A 136 36.21 -14.80 10.27
C HIS A 136 35.38 -14.76 11.57
N GLU A 137 36.03 -14.90 12.73
CA GLU A 137 35.40 -14.81 14.06
C GLU A 137 34.65 -13.48 14.30
N ARG A 138 35.13 -12.38 13.71
CA ARG A 138 34.52 -11.05 13.89
C ARG A 138 33.28 -10.86 13.04
N LEU A 139 33.31 -11.39 11.80
CA LEU A 139 32.19 -11.35 10.87
C LEU A 139 31.00 -12.16 11.39
N PHE A 140 31.28 -13.30 12.02
CA PHE A 140 30.24 -14.13 12.63
C PHE A 140 29.49 -13.40 13.75
N LEU A 141 30.21 -12.79 14.71
CA LEU A 141 29.58 -12.08 15.83
C LEU A 141 28.71 -10.92 15.37
N VAL A 142 29.18 -10.16 14.38
CA VAL A 142 28.45 -9.02 13.84
C VAL A 142 27.21 -9.47 13.07
N SER A 143 27.32 -10.53 12.25
CA SER A 143 26.18 -11.10 11.52
C SER A 143 25.10 -11.65 12.46
N VAL A 144 25.48 -12.28 13.57
CA VAL A 144 24.54 -12.71 14.62
C VAL A 144 23.85 -11.51 15.27
N GLY A 145 24.61 -10.45 15.57
CA GLY A 145 24.06 -9.18 16.08
C GLY A 145 23.03 -8.57 15.13
N GLY A 146 23.37 -8.46 13.84
CA GLY A 146 22.49 -7.93 12.80
C GLY A 146 21.25 -8.79 12.60
N PHE A 147 21.39 -10.11 12.64
CA PHE A 147 20.26 -11.03 12.60
C PHE A 147 19.29 -10.82 13.77
N ILE A 148 19.80 -10.67 15.00
CA ILE A 148 18.97 -10.41 16.19
C ILE A 148 18.25 -9.08 16.06
N VAL A 149 18.95 -8.03 15.63
CA VAL A 149 18.40 -6.69 15.39
C VAL A 149 17.26 -6.74 14.38
N ASN A 150 17.49 -7.40 13.24
CA ASN A 150 16.47 -7.54 12.20
C ASN A 150 15.27 -8.39 12.68
N MET A 151 15.50 -9.44 13.46
CA MET A 151 14.42 -10.23 14.09
C MET A 151 13.59 -9.40 15.06
N VAL A 152 14.23 -8.64 15.96
CA VAL A 152 13.54 -7.72 16.87
C VAL A 152 12.71 -6.72 16.07
N GLY A 153 13.24 -6.21 14.96
CA GLY A 153 12.50 -5.37 14.03
C GLY A 153 11.25 -6.03 13.46
N ILE A 154 11.36 -7.24 12.92
CA ILE A 154 10.23 -8.01 12.37
C ILE A 154 9.18 -8.28 13.45
N PHE A 155 9.58 -8.73 14.64
CA PHE A 155 8.65 -9.02 15.74
C PHE A 155 7.95 -7.75 16.27
N ALA A 156 8.68 -6.64 16.37
CA ALA A 156 8.10 -5.35 16.73
C ALA A 156 7.07 -4.86 15.70
N PHE A 157 7.23 -5.24 14.43
CA PHE A 157 6.27 -4.97 13.36
C PHE A 157 5.08 -5.95 13.33
N GLN A 158 5.30 -7.25 13.52
CA GLN A 158 4.25 -8.29 13.43
C GLN A 158 3.30 -8.31 14.64
N HIS A 159 3.72 -7.86 15.83
CA HIS A 159 2.85 -7.78 17.03
C HIS A 159 1.75 -6.70 16.95
N GLY A 160 1.41 -6.22 15.75
CA GLY A 160 0.20 -5.47 15.46
C GLY A 160 -0.96 -6.28 14.90
N HIS A 161 -0.75 -7.56 14.57
CA HIS A 161 -1.73 -8.39 13.85
C HIS A 161 -2.05 -9.72 14.54
N SER A 162 -1.90 -9.81 15.86
CA SER A 162 -2.33 -10.99 16.62
C SER A 162 -3.70 -10.77 17.30
N HIS A 163 -4.69 -11.51 16.77
CA HIS A 163 -5.95 -11.95 17.39
C HIS A 163 -7.08 -10.93 17.61
N GLY A 164 -7.79 -10.59 16.53
CA GLY A 164 -9.26 -10.57 16.58
C GLY A 164 -9.76 -12.02 16.51
N GLY A 165 -9.89 -12.67 17.66
CA GLY A 165 -10.46 -14.01 17.76
C GLY A 165 -11.95 -14.01 17.47
N GLY A 166 -12.35 -14.87 16.52
CA GLY A 166 -13.61 -15.62 16.47
C GLY A 166 -14.94 -14.90 16.71
N ASP A 167 -15.72 -14.72 15.65
CA ASP A 167 -16.96 -15.52 15.55
C ASP A 167 -17.34 -15.74 14.08
N HIS A 168 -16.97 -16.92 13.56
CA HIS A 168 -17.49 -17.44 12.30
C HIS A 168 -18.82 -18.15 12.60
N GLY A 169 -19.91 -17.38 12.64
CA GLY A 169 -21.26 -17.93 12.61
C GLY A 169 -21.58 -18.45 11.20
N HIS A 170 -21.28 -19.71 10.92
CA HIS A 170 -21.78 -20.41 9.74
C HIS A 170 -23.26 -20.78 9.97
N SER A 171 -24.19 -19.96 9.47
CA SER A 171 -25.58 -20.38 9.28
C SER A 171 -25.72 -21.07 7.91
N HIS A 172 -25.85 -22.39 7.93
CA HIS A 172 -26.28 -23.19 6.79
C HIS A 172 -27.78 -22.93 6.52
N GLY A 173 -28.07 -22.19 5.46
CA GLY A 173 -29.42 -22.12 4.87
C GLY A 173 -29.49 -23.05 3.67
N HIS A 174 -30.16 -24.20 3.83
CA HIS A 174 -30.54 -25.08 2.74
C HIS A 174 -31.65 -24.42 1.92
N SER A 175 -31.42 -24.20 0.61
CA SER A 175 -32.50 -23.96 -0.35
C SER A 175 -32.56 -25.13 -1.33
N HIS A 176 -33.66 -25.87 -1.25
CA HIS A 176 -34.00 -26.93 -2.19
C HIS A 176 -34.32 -26.31 -3.55
N GLY A 177 -33.69 -26.84 -4.59
CA GLY A 177 -34.13 -26.65 -5.96
C GLY A 177 -35.40 -27.45 -6.22
N LEU A 178 -36.39 -26.81 -6.82
CA LEU A 178 -37.38 -27.44 -7.68
C LEU A 178 -37.70 -26.45 -8.80
N GLY A 179 -37.33 -26.82 -10.02
CA GLY A 179 -37.96 -26.28 -11.21
C GLY A 179 -39.36 -26.87 -11.36
N LEU A 180 -40.28 -26.08 -11.91
CA LEU A 180 -40.97 -26.38 -13.16
C LEU A 180 -42.06 -25.32 -13.42
N GLU A 181 -42.22 -25.06 -14.70
CA GLU A 181 -43.28 -24.29 -15.35
C GLU A 181 -44.68 -24.73 -14.96
N GLY A 182 -45.63 -23.78 -15.08
CA GLY A 182 -46.85 -24.06 -15.81
C GLY A 182 -48.15 -24.20 -14.99
N SER A 183 -49.07 -23.30 -15.32
CA SER A 183 -50.52 -23.55 -15.41
C SER A 183 -51.43 -23.26 -14.21
N GLN A 184 -52.15 -22.14 -14.35
CA GLN A 184 -53.60 -21.94 -14.24
C GLN A 184 -54.38 -22.55 -13.05
N ASN A 185 -54.72 -21.65 -12.12
CA ASN A 185 -56.09 -21.27 -11.69
C ASN A 185 -57.25 -22.29 -11.89
N SER A 186 -57.87 -22.76 -10.80
CA SER A 186 -59.29 -22.46 -10.45
C SER A 186 -59.88 -23.41 -9.39
N ASN A 187 -60.80 -22.83 -8.60
CA ASN A 187 -61.92 -23.44 -7.85
C ASN A 187 -61.69 -24.21 -6.53
N PHE A 188 -61.94 -23.50 -5.42
CA PHE A 188 -63.17 -23.56 -4.60
C PHE A 188 -63.76 -24.94 -4.20
N HIS A 189 -64.03 -25.03 -2.89
CA HIS A 189 -65.15 -25.67 -2.16
C HIS A 189 -64.90 -26.91 -1.25
N LEU A 190 -65.06 -26.62 0.05
CA LEU A 190 -65.84 -27.30 1.11
C LEU A 190 -65.75 -28.82 1.35
N GLY A 191 -65.54 -29.15 2.62
CA GLY A 191 -66.35 -30.16 3.32
C GLY A 191 -65.60 -31.13 4.23
N GLY A 192 -66.00 -31.16 5.52
CA GLY A 192 -66.26 -32.42 6.23
C GLY A 192 -65.21 -32.96 7.20
N ASP A 193 -65.43 -32.67 8.49
CA ASP A 193 -65.46 -33.57 9.67
C ASP A 193 -64.39 -34.65 9.92
N GLY A 194 -63.89 -34.68 11.18
CA GLY A 194 -63.64 -35.95 11.87
C GLY A 194 -62.41 -36.08 12.78
N HIS A 195 -62.58 -35.72 14.06
CA HIS A 195 -62.07 -36.40 15.27
C HIS A 195 -60.55 -36.56 15.61
N SER A 196 -60.18 -35.84 16.69
CA SER A 196 -59.45 -36.23 17.92
C SER A 196 -58.18 -37.09 17.86
N VAL A 197 -57.10 -36.63 18.53
CA VAL A 197 -56.55 -37.16 19.81
C VAL A 197 -55.35 -36.30 20.26
N ASP A 198 -55.39 -35.83 21.51
CA ASP A 198 -54.34 -35.53 22.52
C ASP A 198 -52.89 -35.22 22.04
N SER A 199 -52.18 -34.16 22.47
CA SER A 199 -51.86 -33.87 23.88
C SER A 199 -50.85 -32.70 24.02
N HIS A 200 -50.95 -31.99 25.15
CA HIS A 200 -49.96 -31.15 25.85
C HIS A 200 -49.43 -29.85 25.20
N GLY A 201 -50.16 -28.76 25.48
CA GLY A 201 -49.63 -27.40 25.46
C GLY A 201 -49.06 -27.00 26.82
N HIS A 202 -47.86 -26.42 26.83
CA HIS A 202 -47.35 -25.61 27.94
C HIS A 202 -47.44 -24.14 27.57
N SER A 203 -48.28 -23.45 28.33
CA SER A 203 -48.39 -22.01 28.45
C SER A 203 -47.13 -21.42 29.07
N HIS A 204 -46.59 -20.34 28.51
CA HIS A 204 -46.01 -19.28 29.32
C HIS A 204 -46.26 -17.91 28.69
N ASP A 205 -46.77 -17.05 29.55
CA ASP A 205 -46.99 -15.63 29.47
C ASP A 205 -45.88 -14.87 28.75
N SER A 206 -46.27 -14.00 27.82
CA SER A 206 -45.50 -12.78 27.59
C SER A 206 -46.45 -11.60 27.38
N HIS A 207 -46.30 -10.67 28.30
CA HIS A 207 -47.05 -9.45 28.48
C HIS A 207 -47.00 -8.56 27.23
N GLY A 208 -48.16 -8.03 26.86
CA GLY A 208 -48.25 -6.90 25.95
C GLY A 208 -47.79 -5.62 26.65
N HIS A 209 -46.93 -4.87 25.96
CA HIS A 209 -46.83 -3.42 26.12
C HIS A 209 -46.73 -2.78 24.75
N SER A 210 -47.84 -2.15 24.38
CA SER A 210 -47.96 -1.12 23.35
C SER A 210 -47.23 0.14 23.80
N HIS A 211 -46.35 0.69 22.95
CA HIS A 211 -46.09 2.12 22.93
C HIS A 211 -45.83 2.59 21.50
N ASP A 212 -46.68 3.52 21.08
CA ASP A 212 -46.48 4.44 19.97
C ASP A 212 -45.12 5.14 20.08
N SER A 213 -44.33 5.06 19.02
CA SER A 213 -43.28 6.05 18.78
C SER A 213 -43.06 6.23 17.29
N HIS A 214 -43.53 7.37 16.79
CA HIS A 214 -43.22 7.94 15.48
C HIS A 214 -41.69 8.00 15.26
N GLY A 215 -41.18 7.16 14.36
CA GLY A 215 -39.81 7.21 13.88
C GLY A 215 -39.74 7.93 12.54
N HIS A 216 -39.35 9.21 12.56
CA HIS A 216 -38.96 9.93 11.36
C HIS A 216 -37.70 9.30 10.75
N SER A 217 -37.82 8.74 9.56
CA SER A 217 -36.69 8.26 8.75
C SER A 217 -35.92 9.45 8.18
N HIS A 218 -34.94 9.96 8.90
CA HIS A 218 -33.89 10.75 8.29
C HIS A 218 -32.89 9.79 7.64
N GLY A 219 -32.94 9.74 6.31
CA GLY A 219 -31.91 9.13 5.49
C GLY A 219 -30.55 9.74 5.85
N SER A 220 -29.77 9.00 6.65
CA SER A 220 -28.36 9.31 6.82
C SER A 220 -27.72 9.05 5.47
N ALA A 221 -27.38 10.14 4.78
CA ALA A 221 -26.51 10.11 3.62
C ALA A 221 -25.29 9.26 3.98
N GLU A 222 -25.25 8.06 3.41
CA GLU A 222 -24.10 7.18 3.44
C GLU A 222 -22.96 7.97 2.80
N LYS A 223 -22.12 8.57 3.64
CA LYS A 223 -20.80 9.03 3.23
C LYS A 223 -20.10 7.78 2.74
N LYS A 224 -20.15 7.55 1.43
CA LYS A 224 -19.29 6.61 0.73
C LYS A 224 -17.87 6.99 1.15
N ASN A 225 -17.31 6.22 2.08
CA ASN A 225 -15.92 6.32 2.45
C ASN A 225 -15.15 6.03 1.16
N ALA A 226 -14.61 7.09 0.55
CA ALA A 226 -13.61 6.92 -0.49
C ALA A 226 -12.56 5.93 0.04
N PRO A 227 -12.14 4.93 -0.74
CA PRO A 227 -11.11 4.00 -0.29
C PRO A 227 -9.91 4.83 0.15
N ASN A 228 -9.49 4.60 1.39
CA ASN A 228 -8.52 5.45 2.06
C ASN A 228 -7.18 5.34 1.32
N THR A 229 -6.90 6.25 0.39
CA THR A 229 -5.63 6.36 -0.38
C THR A 229 -4.42 6.26 0.54
N GLN A 230 -4.61 6.72 1.78
CA GLN A 230 -3.70 6.68 2.91
C GLN A 230 -3.25 5.26 3.29
N LYS A 231 -4.12 4.25 3.22
CA LYS A 231 -3.78 2.85 3.54
C LYS A 231 -2.90 2.21 2.47
N VAL A 232 -3.07 2.57 1.20
CA VAL A 232 -2.37 1.90 0.09
C VAL A 232 -0.98 2.48 -0.14
N ALA A 233 -0.83 3.81 -0.02
CA ALA A 233 0.45 4.50 0.01
C ALA A 233 1.34 4.02 1.18
N GLN A 234 0.80 4.02 2.41
CA GLN A 234 1.50 3.41 3.56
C GLN A 234 1.81 1.94 3.30
N ALA A 235 0.92 1.18 2.65
CA ALA A 235 1.19 -0.22 2.34
C ALA A 235 2.38 -0.40 1.39
N GLN A 236 2.59 0.47 0.40
CA GLN A 236 3.74 0.36 -0.50
C GLN A 236 5.08 0.69 0.18
N ILE A 237 5.14 1.78 0.95
CA ILE A 237 6.34 2.10 1.74
C ILE A 237 6.61 0.97 2.74
N MET A 238 5.56 0.47 3.42
CA MET A 238 5.67 -0.64 4.36
C MET A 238 6.08 -1.96 3.70
N GLN A 239 5.59 -2.24 2.49
CA GLN A 239 5.99 -3.41 1.70
C GLN A 239 7.44 -3.30 1.26
N GLY A 240 7.88 -2.11 0.83
CA GLY A 240 9.29 -1.84 0.51
C GLY A 240 10.19 -2.02 1.72
N VAL A 241 9.81 -1.45 2.88
CA VAL A 241 10.50 -1.66 4.15
C VAL A 241 10.55 -3.13 4.52
N PHE A 242 9.42 -3.85 4.48
CA PHE A 242 9.36 -5.27 4.83
C PHE A 242 10.25 -6.12 3.92
N LEU A 243 10.21 -5.88 2.61
CA LEU A 243 11.02 -6.63 1.65
C LEU A 243 12.52 -6.34 1.82
N HIS A 244 12.87 -5.12 2.21
CA HIS A 244 14.23 -4.74 2.57
C HIS A 244 14.69 -5.45 3.86
N ILE A 245 13.89 -5.44 4.93
CA ILE A 245 14.22 -6.17 6.17
C ILE A 245 14.38 -7.67 5.88
N LEU A 246 13.55 -8.22 5.01
CA LEU A 246 13.66 -9.61 4.59
C LEU A 246 14.98 -9.85 3.84
N ALA A 247 15.38 -8.95 2.95
CA ALA A 247 16.67 -9.03 2.27
C ALA A 247 17.85 -8.97 3.27
N ASP A 248 17.81 -8.07 4.25
CA ASP A 248 18.86 -7.93 5.26
C ASP A 248 18.93 -9.17 6.17
N THR A 249 17.78 -9.72 6.59
CA THR A 249 17.74 -10.97 7.36
C THR A 249 18.29 -12.15 6.58
N LEU A 250 17.91 -12.31 5.30
CA LEU A 250 18.46 -13.34 4.42
C LEU A 250 19.96 -13.13 4.22
N GLY A 251 20.40 -11.87 4.18
CA GLY A 251 21.80 -11.48 4.16
C GLY A 251 22.55 -11.99 5.38
N SER A 252 22.08 -11.64 6.59
CA SER A 252 22.70 -12.08 7.84
C SER A 252 22.73 -13.61 7.98
N VAL A 253 21.64 -14.29 7.60
CA VAL A 253 21.58 -15.77 7.59
C VAL A 253 22.59 -16.35 6.61
N GLY A 254 22.71 -15.75 5.43
CA GLY A 254 23.68 -16.12 4.42
C GLY A 254 25.12 -16.06 4.93
N VAL A 255 25.50 -14.96 5.58
CA VAL A 255 26.84 -14.76 6.15
C VAL A 255 27.10 -15.69 7.35
N ILE A 256 26.08 -15.99 8.16
CA ILE A 256 26.18 -16.96 9.25
C ILE A 256 26.48 -18.37 8.70
N ILE A 257 25.74 -18.79 7.66
CA ILE A 257 25.94 -20.10 7.01
C ILE A 257 27.31 -20.14 6.32
N SER A 258 27.71 -19.09 5.59
CA SER A 258 29.02 -19.03 4.94
C SER A 258 30.15 -19.12 5.97
N SER A 259 30.05 -18.39 7.08
CA SER A 259 31.02 -18.43 8.18
C SER A 259 31.13 -19.82 8.82
N ALA A 260 30.00 -20.51 9.01
CA ALA A 260 29.99 -21.88 9.52
C ALA A 260 30.66 -22.88 8.54
N LEU A 261 30.41 -22.73 7.23
CA LEU A 261 31.05 -23.54 6.20
C LEU A 261 32.55 -23.29 6.11
N ILE A 262 32.99 -22.04 6.29
CA ILE A 262 34.41 -21.70 6.32
C ILE A 262 35.09 -22.37 7.53
N TYR A 263 34.47 -22.30 8.72
CA TYR A 263 35.04 -22.91 9.93
C TYR A 263 35.13 -24.44 9.85
N GLN A 264 34.09 -25.10 9.33
CA GLN A 264 34.01 -26.56 9.32
C GLN A 264 34.73 -27.21 8.12
N PHE A 265 34.70 -26.58 6.95
CA PHE A 265 35.19 -27.15 5.68
C PHE A 265 36.36 -26.37 5.04
N GLY A 266 36.71 -25.19 5.56
CA GLY A 266 37.74 -24.32 4.96
C GLY A 266 37.31 -23.70 3.62
N TRP A 267 36.02 -23.67 3.31
CA TRP A 267 35.49 -23.17 2.04
C TRP A 267 35.43 -21.63 2.00
N MET A 268 36.59 -21.01 1.78
CA MET A 268 36.75 -19.54 1.71
C MET A 268 35.88 -18.84 0.65
N ILE A 269 35.41 -19.59 -0.36
CA ILE A 269 34.59 -19.08 -1.47
C ILE A 269 33.10 -18.96 -1.08
N ALA A 270 32.68 -19.57 0.04
CA ALA A 270 31.27 -19.60 0.45
C ALA A 270 30.69 -18.19 0.72
N ASP A 271 31.48 -17.30 1.32
CA ASP A 271 31.05 -15.93 1.64
C ASP A 271 30.85 -15.05 0.38
N PRO A 272 31.81 -14.99 -0.56
CA PRO A 272 31.62 -14.33 -1.85
C PRO A 272 30.41 -14.82 -2.64
N VAL A 273 30.19 -16.14 -2.70
CA VAL A 273 29.06 -16.73 -3.45
C VAL A 273 27.73 -16.33 -2.83
N CYS A 274 27.65 -16.34 -1.50
CA CYS A 274 26.44 -15.92 -0.80
C CYS A 274 26.16 -14.43 -1.04
N SER A 275 27.18 -13.58 -0.94
CA SER A 275 27.07 -12.13 -1.16
C SER A 275 26.64 -11.79 -2.59
N MET A 276 27.20 -12.47 -3.60
CA MET A 276 26.77 -12.32 -5.00
C MET A 276 25.30 -12.72 -5.20
N PHE A 277 24.86 -13.79 -4.54
CA PHE A 277 23.47 -14.25 -4.61
C PHE A 277 22.51 -13.23 -3.99
N ILE A 278 22.82 -12.69 -2.81
CA ILE A 278 22.01 -11.66 -2.14
C ILE A 278 21.93 -10.40 -3.00
N ALA A 279 23.06 -9.92 -3.52
CA ALA A 279 23.10 -8.74 -4.40
C ALA A 279 22.25 -8.93 -5.66
N ALA A 280 22.30 -10.12 -6.29
CA ALA A 280 21.48 -10.44 -7.45
C ALA A 280 19.97 -10.45 -7.10
N LEU A 281 19.58 -11.01 -5.95
CA LEU A 281 18.20 -10.98 -5.48
C LEU A 281 17.70 -9.55 -5.24
N ILE A 282 18.52 -8.71 -4.59
CA ILE A 282 18.20 -7.29 -4.39
C ILE A 282 17.99 -6.61 -5.74
N GLY A 283 18.94 -6.76 -6.67
CA GLY A 283 18.85 -6.20 -8.01
C GLY A 283 17.57 -6.61 -8.75
N ILE A 284 17.27 -7.91 -8.80
CA ILE A 284 16.06 -8.44 -9.45
C ILE A 284 14.78 -7.91 -8.80
N SER A 285 14.75 -7.80 -7.46
CA SER A 285 13.58 -7.32 -6.73
C SER A 285 13.27 -5.83 -6.96
N VAL A 286 14.30 -5.03 -7.23
CA VAL A 286 14.19 -3.58 -7.42
C VAL A 286 13.74 -3.20 -8.83
N LEU A 287 14.08 -3.99 -9.86
CA LEU A 287 13.67 -3.75 -11.24
C LEU A 287 12.16 -3.54 -11.45
N PRO A 288 11.25 -4.39 -10.93
CA PRO A 288 9.81 -4.16 -11.08
C PRO A 288 9.36 -2.86 -10.40
N LEU A 289 9.93 -2.54 -9.23
CA LEU A 289 9.61 -1.30 -8.48
C LEU A 289 10.02 -0.05 -9.26
N LEU A 290 11.22 -0.06 -9.87
CA LEU A 290 11.69 1.01 -10.74
C LEU A 290 10.81 1.15 -11.98
N ARG A 291 10.48 0.04 -12.65
CA ARG A 291 9.62 0.04 -13.85
C ARG A 291 8.24 0.63 -13.57
N ASP A 292 7.65 0.28 -12.43
CA ASP A 292 6.33 0.77 -12.05
C ASP A 292 6.37 2.26 -11.66
N SER A 293 7.40 2.68 -10.93
CA SER A 293 7.60 4.09 -10.58
C SER A 293 7.82 4.96 -11.82
N VAL A 294 8.67 4.51 -12.75
CA VAL A 294 8.89 5.17 -14.05
C VAL A 294 7.58 5.22 -14.85
N GLY A 295 6.80 4.14 -14.86
CA GLY A 295 5.50 4.11 -15.53
C GLY A 295 4.54 5.20 -15.00
N ILE A 296 4.47 5.38 -13.69
CA ILE A 296 3.63 6.42 -13.07
C ILE A 296 4.18 7.82 -13.41
N LEU A 297 5.50 8.02 -13.34
CA LEU A 297 6.13 9.30 -13.69
C LEU A 297 5.96 9.67 -15.18
N MET A 298 5.95 8.67 -16.06
CA MET A 298 5.67 8.80 -17.49
C MET A 298 4.18 8.93 -17.82
N GLN A 299 3.30 9.03 -16.81
CA GLN A 299 1.85 9.16 -16.99
C GLN A 299 1.23 7.99 -17.76
N ARG A 300 1.76 6.77 -17.57
CA ARG A 300 1.24 5.56 -18.20
C ARG A 300 -0.22 5.31 -17.78
N THR A 301 -1.01 4.79 -18.71
CA THR A 301 -2.36 4.27 -18.46
C THR A 301 -2.34 3.28 -17.28
N PRO A 302 -3.24 3.43 -16.29
CA PRO A 302 -3.28 2.55 -15.13
C PRO A 302 -3.51 1.09 -15.54
N ARG A 303 -2.61 0.17 -15.16
CA ARG A 303 -2.73 -1.26 -15.48
C ARG A 303 -4.03 -1.89 -14.95
N ALA A 304 -4.51 -1.40 -13.81
CA ALA A 304 -5.78 -1.85 -13.22
C ALA A 304 -7.01 -1.50 -14.08
N LEU A 305 -6.93 -0.42 -14.86
CA LEU A 305 -8.03 0.04 -15.72
C LEU A 305 -7.94 -0.52 -17.15
N ASP A 306 -6.81 -1.11 -17.55
CA ASP A 306 -6.54 -1.50 -18.93
C ASP A 306 -7.61 -2.46 -19.50
N HIS A 307 -8.08 -3.40 -18.68
CA HIS A 307 -9.14 -4.34 -19.06
C HIS A 307 -10.56 -3.76 -18.96
N ALA A 308 -10.76 -2.72 -18.14
CA ALA A 308 -12.09 -2.16 -17.85
C ALA A 308 -12.41 -0.93 -18.72
N LEU A 309 -11.40 -0.22 -19.22
CA LEU A 309 -11.57 0.94 -20.10
C LEU A 309 -12.35 0.61 -21.38
N PRO A 310 -12.07 -0.50 -22.12
CA PRO A 310 -12.84 -0.84 -23.32
C PRO A 310 -14.35 -0.99 -23.04
N ALA A 311 -14.71 -1.64 -21.93
CA ALA A 311 -16.10 -1.80 -21.52
C ALA A 311 -16.74 -0.46 -21.12
N CYS A 312 -15.98 0.45 -20.51
CA CYS A 312 -16.46 1.81 -20.22
C CYS A 312 -16.74 2.60 -21.50
N TYR A 313 -15.82 2.58 -22.46
CA TYR A 313 -16.01 3.27 -23.75
C TYR A 313 -17.24 2.75 -24.47
N GLN A 314 -17.44 1.42 -24.49
CA GLN A 314 -18.62 0.82 -25.10
C GLN A 314 -19.92 1.26 -24.41
N ARG A 315 -19.95 1.33 -23.08
CA ARG A 315 -21.14 1.82 -22.34
C ARG A 315 -21.43 3.30 -22.60
N VAL A 316 -20.40 4.13 -22.71
CA VAL A 316 -20.56 5.56 -23.01
C VAL A 316 -21.05 5.76 -24.43
N SER A 317 -20.54 5.00 -25.41
CA SER A 317 -21.03 5.03 -26.80
C SER A 317 -22.46 4.49 -26.95
N GLN A 318 -22.99 3.75 -25.98
CA GLN A 318 -24.37 3.28 -25.97
C GLN A 318 -25.37 4.30 -25.38
N LEU A 319 -24.89 5.41 -24.81
CA LEU A 319 -25.75 6.47 -24.31
C LEU A 319 -26.44 7.16 -25.48
N GLU A 320 -27.75 7.43 -25.32
CA GLU A 320 -28.54 8.12 -26.33
C GLU A 320 -27.94 9.52 -26.62
N GLY A 321 -27.68 9.78 -27.89
CA GLY A 321 -27.10 11.04 -28.34
C GLY A 321 -25.57 11.12 -28.35
N VAL A 322 -24.84 10.08 -27.94
CA VAL A 322 -23.37 10.01 -28.07
C VAL A 322 -23.00 9.37 -29.41
N TYR A 323 -22.26 10.08 -30.26
CA TYR A 323 -21.78 9.56 -31.55
C TYR A 323 -20.42 8.89 -31.44
N SER A 324 -19.47 9.53 -30.76
CA SER A 324 -18.10 9.02 -30.66
C SER A 324 -17.43 9.43 -29.35
N VAL A 325 -16.53 8.58 -28.87
CA VAL A 325 -15.61 8.87 -27.76
C VAL A 325 -14.24 9.14 -28.37
N GLN A 326 -13.71 10.34 -28.17
CA GLN A 326 -12.46 10.80 -28.77
C GLN A 326 -11.42 11.12 -27.69
N GLU A 327 -10.14 10.98 -28.06
CA GLU A 327 -8.98 11.35 -27.24
C GLU A 327 -9.01 10.89 -25.76
N PRO A 328 -9.27 9.60 -25.47
CA PRO A 328 -9.23 9.13 -24.09
C PRO A 328 -7.79 9.11 -23.58
N HIS A 329 -7.50 9.93 -22.57
CA HIS A 329 -6.21 9.94 -21.88
C HIS A 329 -6.42 9.65 -20.40
N PHE A 330 -5.84 8.56 -19.93
CA PHE A 330 -5.90 8.15 -18.52
C PHE A 330 -4.49 7.99 -17.98
N TRP A 331 -4.23 8.49 -16.77
CA TRP A 331 -2.95 8.36 -16.12
C TRP A 331 -3.10 8.10 -14.63
N THR A 332 -2.05 7.56 -14.03
CA THR A 332 -1.94 7.38 -12.59
C THR A 332 -1.29 8.63 -11.99
N LEU A 333 -1.97 9.33 -11.08
CA LEU A 333 -1.39 10.49 -10.39
C LEU A 333 -0.48 10.03 -9.24
N CYS A 334 -0.99 9.11 -8.43
CA CYS A 334 -0.28 8.36 -7.39
C CYS A 334 -1.02 7.03 -7.18
N THR A 335 -0.55 6.20 -6.25
CA THR A 335 -1.14 4.90 -5.95
C THR A 335 -2.64 5.01 -5.70
N ASP A 336 -3.43 4.31 -6.51
CA ASP A 336 -4.90 4.28 -6.50
C ASP A 336 -5.61 5.63 -6.70
N VAL A 337 -4.93 6.59 -7.34
CA VAL A 337 -5.54 7.83 -7.82
C VAL A 337 -5.41 7.89 -9.34
N TYR A 338 -6.47 7.50 -10.01
CA TYR A 338 -6.57 7.56 -11.46
C TYR A 338 -7.28 8.84 -11.90
N VAL A 339 -6.67 9.51 -12.86
CA VAL A 339 -7.19 10.72 -13.48
C VAL A 339 -7.38 10.44 -14.96
N GLY A 340 -8.47 10.94 -15.54
CA GLY A 340 -8.77 10.78 -16.94
C GLY A 340 -9.29 12.05 -17.57
N THR A 341 -9.06 12.20 -18.87
CA THR A 341 -9.77 13.14 -19.74
C THR A 341 -10.29 12.42 -20.96
N ILE A 342 -11.50 12.76 -21.38
CA ILE A 342 -12.13 12.23 -22.58
C ILE A 342 -12.89 13.36 -23.30
N LYS A 343 -12.98 13.26 -24.62
CA LYS A 343 -13.86 14.09 -25.44
C LYS A 343 -15.03 13.26 -25.93
N LEU A 344 -16.24 13.81 -25.86
CA LEU A 344 -17.45 13.17 -26.32
C LEU A 344 -18.08 14.00 -27.42
N GLU A 345 -18.36 13.37 -28.55
CA GLU A 345 -19.13 13.95 -29.63
C GLU A 345 -20.61 13.62 -29.44
N VAL A 346 -21.43 14.65 -29.26
CA VAL A 346 -22.83 14.52 -28.84
C VAL A 346 -23.76 15.22 -29.83
N ALA A 347 -24.95 14.66 -30.03
CA ALA A 347 -25.99 15.25 -30.85
C ALA A 347 -26.45 16.62 -30.29
N THR A 348 -26.80 17.56 -31.16
CA THR A 348 -27.23 18.92 -30.78
C THR A 348 -28.55 18.95 -30.01
N ASN A 349 -29.36 17.89 -30.09
CA ASN A 349 -30.65 17.72 -29.43
C ASN A 349 -30.58 16.90 -28.12
N ALA A 350 -29.42 16.37 -27.75
CA ALA A 350 -29.28 15.50 -26.58
C ALA A 350 -29.02 16.28 -25.28
N ASP A 351 -29.45 15.72 -24.14
CA ASP A 351 -29.18 16.32 -22.83
C ASP A 351 -27.72 16.10 -22.41
N SER A 352 -26.89 17.12 -22.62
CA SER A 352 -25.48 17.13 -22.24
C SER A 352 -25.24 16.91 -20.74
N LYS A 353 -26.15 17.35 -19.87
CA LYS A 353 -26.00 17.17 -18.42
C LYS A 353 -26.21 15.72 -18.03
N TYR A 354 -27.20 15.07 -18.63
CA TYR A 354 -27.46 13.64 -18.42
C TYR A 354 -26.26 12.81 -18.88
N ILE A 355 -25.77 13.03 -20.11
CA ILE A 355 -24.62 12.31 -20.67
C ILE A 355 -23.37 12.50 -19.82
N LEU A 356 -23.09 13.73 -19.37
CA LEU A 356 -21.95 14.01 -18.48
C LEU A 356 -22.09 13.25 -17.16
N SER A 357 -23.26 13.30 -16.52
CA SER A 357 -23.49 12.61 -15.24
C SER A 357 -23.36 11.08 -15.36
N GLN A 358 -23.92 10.48 -16.43
CA GLN A 358 -23.80 9.04 -16.68
C GLN A 358 -22.35 8.65 -16.97
N THR A 359 -21.65 9.44 -17.78
CA THR A 359 -20.23 9.21 -18.08
C THR A 359 -19.39 9.23 -16.81
N HIS A 360 -19.56 10.24 -15.95
CA HIS A 360 -18.89 10.28 -14.66
C HIS A 360 -19.18 9.04 -13.81
N ASN A 361 -20.46 8.62 -13.72
CA ASN A 361 -20.84 7.42 -12.96
C ASN A 361 -20.15 6.15 -13.48
N ILE A 362 -20.10 5.95 -14.79
CA ILE A 362 -19.47 4.78 -15.42
C ILE A 362 -17.99 4.69 -15.03
N PHE A 363 -17.23 5.79 -15.18
CA PHE A 363 -15.79 5.78 -14.87
C PHE A 363 -15.50 5.77 -13.36
N THR A 364 -16.35 6.40 -12.54
CA THR A 364 -16.20 6.35 -11.08
C THR A 364 -16.43 4.94 -10.53
N GLN A 365 -17.31 4.13 -11.14
CA GLN A 365 -17.50 2.72 -10.75
C GLN A 365 -16.24 1.87 -10.94
N VAL A 366 -15.39 2.21 -11.92
CA VAL A 366 -14.12 1.50 -12.18
C VAL A 366 -12.95 2.08 -11.37
N GLY A 367 -13.20 3.12 -10.57
CA GLY A 367 -12.20 3.70 -9.67
C GLY A 367 -11.49 4.95 -10.22
N VAL A 368 -11.94 5.52 -11.34
CA VAL A 368 -11.46 6.84 -11.78
C VAL A 368 -11.98 7.91 -10.82
N ARG A 369 -11.07 8.59 -10.13
CA ARG A 369 -11.42 9.58 -9.10
C ARG A 369 -11.73 10.95 -9.67
N GLN A 370 -11.02 11.32 -10.72
CA GLN A 370 -11.14 12.63 -11.33
C GLN A 370 -11.18 12.44 -12.85
N LEU A 371 -12.35 12.67 -13.43
CA LEU A 371 -12.58 12.59 -14.85
C LEU A 371 -12.90 14.00 -15.36
N TYR A 372 -12.29 14.38 -16.47
CA TYR A 372 -12.64 15.57 -17.22
C TYR A 372 -13.30 15.16 -18.52
N VAL A 373 -14.51 15.65 -18.75
CA VAL A 373 -15.30 15.34 -19.94
C VAL A 373 -15.50 16.64 -20.70
N GLN A 374 -14.95 16.70 -21.91
CA GLN A 374 -15.28 17.75 -22.88
C GLN A 374 -16.39 17.24 -23.78
N ILE A 375 -17.41 18.06 -23.99
CA ILE A 375 -18.54 17.77 -24.87
C ILE A 375 -18.42 18.66 -26.09
N ASP A 376 -18.28 18.04 -27.25
CA ASP A 376 -18.32 18.70 -28.54
C ASP A 376 -19.63 18.30 -29.24
N HIS A 377 -20.32 19.28 -29.83
CA HIS A 377 -21.55 19.01 -30.57
C HIS A 377 -21.22 18.73 -32.04
N ALA A 378 -21.74 17.64 -32.58
CA ALA A 378 -21.57 17.34 -33.99
C ALA A 378 -22.19 18.46 -34.85
N PRO A 379 -21.51 18.92 -35.92
CA PRO A 379 -22.11 19.84 -36.87
C PRO A 379 -23.35 19.18 -37.49
N MET A 380 -24.48 19.91 -37.50
CA MET A 380 -25.76 19.42 -38.02
C MET A 380 -25.71 19.03 -39.50
#